data_AF-A0A7C3JAS0-F1
#
_entry.id   AF-A0A7C3JAS0-F1
#
_cell.length_a   1.000
_cell.length_b   1.000
_cell.length_c   1.000
_cell.angle_alpha   90.00
_cell.angle_beta   90.00
_cell.angle_gamma   90.00
#
_symmetry.space_group_name_H-M   'P 1'
#
loop_
_entity.id
_entity.type
_entity.pdbx_description
1 polymer ?
#
loop_
_entity_poly.entity_id
_entity_poly.type
_entity_poly.pdbx_seq_one_letter_code
_entity_poly.pdbx_strand_id
1 'polypeptide(L)'
;MPSTFIYKLSFFLLTLLVLSSLILISQTVAGAVSVPKTLDRDLEPVIIKGANVGRFVSAPIQQLFVYTYTGSNWGEQIPIQIDEVTAAGSYTLIEDNLLDANDEIVFMALDLGARAPSTAPLTMTLPISDNWYEIEVSDPTAPTKKGWAYLVRSTVLAPTFGDDYVDYNNLNQRVMANQYELGMATTGADPFFGVDYLALNGSGVDILDRTKLRVNATFFVPVTITEEGLTNPQTTLLKDGPVRVLLRQTGNASIAGQQEAIFKAYASLLQGIAHINFNSSGITISSARTSVDFSSSISPTTTFHNANTPPNGVLINGNPDSVAALPLSHWSQINHSSGRL
;
A
#
# COMPACT_ATOMS: atom_id res chain seq x y z
N MET A 1 -19.65 -16.29 19.09
CA MET A 1 -18.34 -16.04 18.44
C MET A 1 -18.47 -14.71 17.71
N PRO A 2 -17.61 -13.71 17.97
CA PRO A 2 -17.57 -12.52 17.14
C PRO A 2 -17.19 -12.94 15.72
N SER A 3 -18.02 -12.59 14.75
CA SER A 3 -17.69 -12.77 13.33
C SER A 3 -16.83 -11.59 12.90
N THR A 4 -15.52 -11.80 12.82
CA THR A 4 -14.60 -10.83 12.20
C THR A 4 -14.79 -10.87 10.70
N PHE A 5 -15.34 -9.80 10.11
CA PHE A 5 -15.39 -9.62 8.67
C PHE A 5 -14.31 -8.62 8.26
N ILE A 6 -13.35 -9.07 7.45
CA ILE A 6 -12.29 -8.22 6.91
C ILE A 6 -12.80 -7.61 5.60
N TYR A 7 -13.13 -6.32 5.60
CA TYR A 7 -13.31 -5.57 4.36
C TYR A 7 -11.98 -4.95 3.97
N LYS A 8 -11.35 -5.50 2.92
CA LYS A 8 -10.17 -4.88 2.30
C LYS A 8 -10.62 -3.65 1.53
N LEU A 9 -10.44 -2.48 2.12
CA LEU A 9 -10.35 -1.25 1.36
C LEU A 9 -8.99 -1.32 0.63
N SER A 10 -8.99 -0.94 -0.63
CA SER A 10 -7.79 -0.73 -1.41
C SER A 10 -8.13 0.50 -2.25
N PHE A 11 -7.29 1.53 -2.23
CA PHE A 11 -7.21 2.37 -3.40
C PHE A 11 -6.08 1.73 -4.20
N PHE A 12 -6.34 1.43 -5.46
CA PHE A 12 -5.35 0.80 -6.31
C PHE A 12 -5.64 1.19 -7.75
N LEU A 13 -4.83 2.05 -8.35
CA LEU A 13 -4.76 2.10 -9.80
C LEU A 13 -4.35 0.71 -10.29
N LEU A 14 -5.32 -0.12 -10.71
CA LEU A 14 -5.21 -1.52 -11.11
C LEU A 14 -3.82 -2.18 -11.00
N THR A 15 -3.78 -3.20 -10.11
CA THR A 15 -2.89 -4.36 -9.94
C THR A 15 -2.04 -4.56 -8.67
N LEU A 16 -2.69 -5.19 -7.69
CA LEU A 16 -2.07 -6.08 -6.71
C LEU A 16 -1.14 -7.08 -7.42
N LEU A 17 0.18 -6.93 -7.25
CA LEU A 17 1.18 -7.90 -7.70
C LEU A 17 1.16 -9.12 -6.77
N VAL A 18 0.25 -10.06 -7.00
CA VAL A 18 0.31 -11.40 -6.41
C VAL A 18 0.16 -12.42 -7.54
N LEU A 19 1.30 -12.91 -8.05
CA LEU A 19 1.50 -14.32 -8.38
C LEU A 19 2.99 -14.56 -8.70
N SER A 20 3.68 -15.28 -7.81
CA SER A 20 4.98 -15.87 -8.08
C SER A 20 4.80 -17.14 -8.91
N SER A 21 5.17 -17.09 -10.18
CA SER A 21 5.44 -18.30 -10.96
C SER A 21 6.92 -18.63 -10.85
N LEU A 22 7.25 -19.58 -9.95
CA LEU A 22 8.60 -20.15 -9.85
C LEU A 22 8.80 -21.13 -11.01
N ILE A 23 9.49 -20.71 -12.08
CA ILE A 23 9.90 -21.62 -13.15
C ILE A 23 11.35 -22.07 -12.90
N LEU A 24 11.52 -23.34 -12.52
CA LEU A 24 12.82 -24.01 -12.50
C LEU A 24 13.22 -24.38 -13.94
N ILE A 25 13.95 -23.51 -14.61
CA ILE A 25 14.55 -23.82 -15.91
C ILE A 25 15.95 -24.40 -15.68
N SER A 26 16.16 -25.65 -16.12
CA SER A 26 17.47 -26.26 -16.23
C SER A 26 18.25 -25.52 -17.33
N GLN A 27 19.35 -24.84 -16.96
CA GLN A 27 20.10 -23.98 -17.88
C GLN A 27 21.12 -24.78 -18.70
N THR A 28 21.03 -24.71 -20.02
CA THR A 28 22.18 -24.86 -20.92
C THR A 28 23.01 -23.58 -20.87
N VAL A 29 24.31 -23.72 -20.63
CA VAL A 29 25.28 -22.62 -20.44
C VAL A 29 25.54 -21.88 -21.76
N ALA A 30 24.65 -20.96 -22.11
CA ALA A 30 24.95 -19.83 -22.98
C ALA A 30 24.97 -18.60 -22.08
N GLY A 31 26.05 -17.82 -22.10
CA GLY A 31 26.21 -16.64 -21.23
C GLY A 31 24.99 -15.72 -21.35
N ALA A 32 24.15 -15.69 -20.33
CA ALA A 32 22.90 -14.94 -20.38
C ALA A 32 23.24 -13.45 -20.45
N VAL A 33 22.72 -12.76 -21.47
CA VAL A 33 22.86 -11.32 -21.64
C VAL A 33 21.93 -10.61 -20.64
N SER A 34 22.37 -9.43 -20.15
CA SER A 34 21.54 -8.54 -19.34
C SER A 34 20.21 -8.21 -20.03
N VAL A 35 19.11 -8.13 -19.28
CA VAL A 35 17.79 -7.75 -19.80
C VAL A 35 17.38 -6.39 -19.24
N PRO A 36 17.18 -5.34 -20.05
CA PRO A 36 16.86 -4.01 -19.55
C PRO A 36 15.49 -3.97 -18.86
N LYS A 37 15.33 -3.09 -17.87
CA LYS A 37 14.02 -2.73 -17.32
C LYS A 37 13.16 -2.12 -18.43
N THR A 38 11.93 -2.62 -18.54
CA THR A 38 10.89 -2.13 -19.46
C THR A 38 9.59 -1.79 -18.73
N LEU A 39 9.52 -2.07 -17.42
CA LEU A 39 8.44 -1.63 -16.54
C LEU A 39 8.42 -0.10 -16.44
N ASP A 40 7.25 0.49 -16.65
CA ASP A 40 7.01 1.94 -16.61
C ASP A 40 5.95 2.35 -15.56
N ARG A 41 5.47 1.39 -14.76
CA ARG A 41 4.65 1.63 -13.56
C ARG A 41 5.56 1.86 -12.35
N ASP A 42 6.19 3.03 -12.32
CA ASP A 42 7.28 3.31 -11.38
C ASP A 42 6.80 3.55 -9.94
N LEU A 43 5.63 4.15 -9.73
CA LEU A 43 5.21 4.55 -8.37
C LEU A 43 4.41 3.48 -7.61
N GLU A 44 4.42 2.24 -8.08
CA GLU A 44 3.77 1.14 -7.38
C GLU A 44 4.70 0.48 -6.36
N PRO A 45 4.22 0.13 -5.16
CA PRO A 45 5.01 -0.64 -4.23
C PRO A 45 5.10 -2.10 -4.68
N VAL A 46 6.27 -2.68 -4.51
CA VAL A 46 6.51 -4.12 -4.58
C VAL A 46 6.48 -4.67 -3.17
N ILE A 47 5.62 -5.67 -2.91
CA ILE A 47 5.47 -6.29 -1.59
C ILE A 47 5.74 -7.78 -1.72
N ILE A 48 6.71 -8.28 -0.96
CA ILE A 48 7.08 -9.70 -0.90
C ILE A 48 6.80 -10.20 0.51
N LYS A 49 6.11 -11.34 0.62
CA LYS A 49 5.93 -12.00 1.92
C LYS A 49 7.19 -12.76 2.31
N GLY A 50 7.55 -12.78 3.58
CA GLY A 50 8.68 -13.58 4.05
C GLY A 50 8.53 -15.08 3.72
N ALA A 51 7.29 -15.59 3.64
CA ALA A 51 6.98 -16.93 3.14
C ALA A 51 7.50 -17.21 1.71
N ASN A 52 7.69 -16.18 0.87
CA ASN A 52 8.23 -16.31 -0.48
C ASN A 52 9.76 -16.38 -0.51
N VAL A 53 10.43 -16.02 0.59
CA VAL A 53 11.90 -15.97 0.70
C VAL A 53 12.39 -16.88 1.83
N GLY A 54 11.89 -18.13 1.84
CA GLY A 54 12.10 -19.12 2.91
C GLY A 54 13.54 -19.37 3.38
N ARG A 55 14.56 -19.09 2.55
CA ARG A 55 15.98 -19.20 2.94
C ARG A 55 16.44 -18.10 3.91
N PHE A 56 15.66 -17.03 4.02
CA PHE A 56 15.88 -15.92 4.95
C PHE A 56 14.94 -15.93 6.15
N VAL A 57 14.12 -16.97 6.33
CA VAL A 57 13.34 -17.14 7.56
C VAL A 57 14.29 -17.15 8.77
N SER A 58 13.90 -16.41 9.81
CA SER A 58 14.70 -16.16 11.01
C SER A 58 15.99 -15.37 10.79
N ALA A 59 16.20 -14.77 9.61
CA ALA A 59 17.27 -13.81 9.42
C ALA A 59 16.92 -12.49 10.14
N PRO A 60 17.85 -11.85 10.85
CA PRO A 60 17.61 -10.51 11.40
C PRO A 60 17.25 -9.53 10.28
N ILE A 61 16.14 -8.80 10.44
CA ILE A 61 15.64 -7.93 9.37
C ILE A 61 16.63 -6.81 9.01
N GLN A 62 17.47 -6.37 9.96
CA GLN A 62 18.52 -5.38 9.72
C GLN A 62 19.71 -5.91 8.90
N GLN A 63 19.73 -7.22 8.60
CA GLN A 63 20.73 -7.86 7.74
C GLN A 63 20.24 -8.06 6.32
N LEU A 64 19.01 -7.64 5.99
CA LEU A 64 18.43 -7.78 4.67
C LEU A 64 18.55 -6.46 3.91
N PHE A 65 18.98 -6.55 2.65
CA PHE A 65 19.17 -5.40 1.77
C PHE A 65 18.64 -5.74 0.39
N VAL A 66 18.26 -4.72 -0.39
CA VAL A 66 17.89 -4.91 -1.79
C VAL A 66 18.80 -4.08 -2.67
N TYR A 67 19.34 -4.72 -3.70
CA TYR A 67 20.20 -4.12 -4.71
C TYR A 67 19.53 -4.14 -6.08
N THR A 68 20.06 -3.34 -6.99
CA THR A 68 19.67 -3.31 -8.39
C THR A 68 20.87 -3.61 -9.29
N TYR A 69 20.59 -3.94 -10.54
CA TYR A 69 21.62 -4.00 -11.57
C TYR A 69 21.33 -2.95 -12.63
N THR A 70 22.33 -2.13 -12.95
CA THR A 70 22.19 -1.00 -13.89
C THR A 70 22.31 -1.42 -15.36
N GLY A 71 22.48 -2.72 -15.61
CA GLY A 71 22.72 -3.28 -16.95
C GLY A 71 24.20 -3.49 -17.25
N SER A 72 25.10 -2.85 -16.50
CA SER A 72 26.56 -3.02 -16.61
C SER A 72 27.22 -3.39 -15.28
N ASN A 73 26.79 -2.76 -14.19
CA ASN A 73 27.32 -2.98 -12.85
C ASN A 73 26.19 -3.18 -11.83
N TRP A 74 26.53 -3.82 -10.71
CA TRP A 74 25.68 -3.78 -9.53
C TRP A 74 25.53 -2.33 -9.07
N GLY A 75 24.28 -1.89 -8.95
CA GLY A 75 23.90 -0.56 -8.53
C GLY A 75 23.99 -0.40 -7.01
N GLU A 76 23.44 0.69 -6.52
CA GLU A 76 23.35 0.98 -5.09
C GLU A 76 22.22 0.18 -4.44
N GLN A 77 22.21 0.18 -3.10
CA GLN A 77 21.04 -0.29 -2.35
C GLN A 77 19.86 0.62 -2.65
N ILE A 78 18.67 0.04 -2.76
CA ILE A 78 17.42 0.79 -2.89
C ILE A 78 16.74 0.92 -1.53
N PRO A 79 15.89 1.94 -1.32
CA PRO A 79 15.09 2.03 -0.11
C PRO A 79 14.24 0.78 0.08
N ILE A 80 14.31 0.22 1.28
CA ILE A 80 13.50 -0.91 1.68
C ILE A 80 12.85 -0.67 3.03
N GLN A 81 11.73 -1.33 3.23
CA GLN A 81 11.05 -1.38 4.50
C GLN A 81 10.59 -2.81 4.76
N ILE A 82 10.95 -3.35 5.91
CA ILE A 82 10.52 -4.68 6.36
C ILE A 82 9.56 -4.48 7.52
N ASP A 83 8.30 -4.84 7.33
CA ASP A 83 7.25 -4.63 8.32
C ASP A 83 6.89 -5.93 9.00
N GLU A 84 7.08 -5.94 10.32
CA GLU A 84 6.70 -7.04 11.20
C GLU A 84 5.18 -7.11 11.32
N VAL A 85 4.66 -8.32 11.15
CA VAL A 85 3.23 -8.60 11.24
C VAL A 85 3.05 -9.72 12.25
N THR A 86 2.34 -9.49 13.34
CA THR A 86 2.08 -10.56 14.33
C THR A 86 1.35 -11.76 13.72
N ALA A 87 1.40 -12.92 14.38
CA ALA A 87 0.63 -14.11 13.99
C ALA A 87 -0.89 -13.87 13.85
N ALA A 88 -1.44 -12.83 14.50
CA ALA A 88 -2.84 -12.42 14.38
C ALA A 88 -3.12 -11.58 13.12
N GLY A 89 -2.10 -11.24 12.33
CA GLY A 89 -2.19 -10.42 11.12
C GLY A 89 -2.11 -8.91 11.38
N SER A 90 -1.73 -8.47 12.57
CA SER A 90 -1.61 -7.06 12.93
C SER A 90 -0.16 -6.57 12.80
N TYR A 91 0.04 -5.45 12.10
CA TYR A 91 1.32 -4.75 12.06
C TYR A 91 1.77 -4.28 13.44
N THR A 92 3.06 -4.39 13.71
CA THR A 92 3.68 -3.99 14.99
C THR A 92 5.05 -3.33 14.78
N LEU A 93 5.46 -2.49 15.73
CA LEU A 93 6.81 -1.93 15.80
C LEU A 93 7.83 -2.88 16.41
N ILE A 94 7.33 -3.80 17.24
CA ILE A 94 8.15 -4.68 18.06
C ILE A 94 7.53 -6.06 17.97
N GLU A 95 8.24 -6.96 17.32
CA GLU A 95 8.06 -8.40 17.45
C GLU A 95 9.38 -9.04 17.88
N ASP A 96 10.09 -9.73 17.00
CA ASP A 96 11.32 -10.47 17.32
C ASP A 96 12.54 -9.98 16.51
N ASN A 97 12.35 -8.99 15.62
CA ASN A 97 13.32 -8.47 14.66
C ASN A 97 13.87 -9.52 13.70
N LEU A 98 13.14 -10.62 13.50
CA LEU A 98 13.50 -11.68 12.58
C LEU A 98 12.46 -11.76 11.47
N LEU A 99 12.91 -12.07 10.25
CA LEU A 99 11.98 -12.28 9.15
C LEU A 99 11.16 -13.55 9.38
N ASP A 100 9.85 -13.41 9.49
CA ASP A 100 8.90 -14.51 9.57
C ASP A 100 8.14 -14.73 8.25
N ALA A 101 7.11 -15.59 8.23
CA ALA A 101 6.38 -15.90 7.01
C ALA A 101 5.40 -14.80 6.56
N ASN A 102 4.91 -13.99 7.50
CA ASN A 102 3.79 -13.05 7.41
C ASN A 102 4.27 -11.63 7.18
N ASP A 103 5.52 -11.35 7.56
CA ASP A 103 6.23 -10.10 7.32
C ASP A 103 6.21 -9.68 5.85
N GLU A 104 6.29 -8.38 5.66
CA GLU A 104 6.29 -7.74 4.35
C GLU A 104 7.62 -7.04 4.09
N ILE A 105 8.32 -7.46 3.05
CA ILE A 105 9.46 -6.74 2.48
C ILE A 105 8.93 -5.85 1.37
N VAL A 106 9.16 -4.54 1.49
CA VAL A 106 8.55 -3.52 0.66
C VAL A 106 9.62 -2.60 0.07
N PHE A 107 9.48 -2.28 -1.22
CA PHE A 107 10.29 -1.30 -1.96
C PHE A 107 9.48 -0.74 -3.15
N MET A 108 9.97 0.28 -3.85
CA MET A 108 9.23 0.89 -4.96
C MET A 108 9.65 0.33 -6.33
N ALA A 109 8.70 0.20 -7.26
CA ALA A 109 8.97 -0.26 -8.62
C ALA A 109 9.87 0.69 -9.43
N LEU A 110 9.89 1.98 -9.07
CA LEU A 110 10.74 3.00 -9.69
C LEU A 110 12.22 2.63 -9.57
N ASP A 111 12.59 1.96 -8.46
CA ASP A 111 13.95 1.58 -8.16
C ASP A 111 14.40 0.31 -8.87
N LEU A 112 13.50 -0.43 -9.51
CA LEU A 112 13.87 -1.66 -10.21
C LEU A 112 14.93 -1.41 -11.30
N GLY A 113 15.83 -2.37 -11.46
CA GLY A 113 16.89 -2.36 -12.46
C GLY A 113 16.69 -3.39 -13.57
N ALA A 114 17.76 -3.61 -14.32
CA ALA A 114 17.88 -4.67 -15.31
C ALA A 114 18.08 -6.04 -14.65
N ARG A 115 17.84 -7.10 -15.43
CA ARG A 115 18.26 -8.45 -15.07
C ARG A 115 19.77 -8.60 -15.24
N ALA A 116 20.46 -9.08 -14.22
CA ALA A 116 21.89 -9.30 -14.23
C ALA A 116 22.22 -10.55 -15.08
N PRO A 117 23.33 -10.51 -15.84
CA PRO A 117 23.79 -11.69 -16.54
C PRO A 117 24.34 -12.72 -15.55
N SER A 118 24.28 -14.02 -15.89
CA SER A 118 24.81 -15.09 -15.03
C SER A 118 26.32 -14.97 -14.77
N THR A 119 27.03 -14.20 -15.59
CA THR A 119 28.47 -13.93 -15.49
C THR A 119 28.82 -12.79 -14.53
N ALA A 120 27.83 -12.10 -13.96
CA ALA A 120 28.04 -11.03 -12.98
C ALA A 120 27.45 -11.42 -11.61
N PRO A 121 27.94 -12.48 -10.95
CA PRO A 121 27.36 -12.91 -9.67
C PRO A 121 27.57 -11.87 -8.58
N LEU A 122 26.51 -11.59 -7.83
CA LEU A 122 26.45 -10.59 -6.77
C LEU A 122 27.46 -10.84 -5.64
N THR A 123 27.73 -12.12 -5.35
CA THR A 123 28.67 -12.57 -4.31
C THR A 123 30.13 -12.30 -4.64
N MET A 124 30.48 -12.08 -5.91
CA MET A 124 31.84 -11.70 -6.29
C MET A 124 32.13 -10.21 -6.05
N THR A 125 31.09 -9.40 -5.86
CA THR A 125 31.20 -7.95 -5.75
C THR A 125 30.79 -7.40 -4.39
N LEU A 126 29.93 -8.11 -3.65
CA LEU A 126 29.40 -7.65 -2.37
C LEU A 126 29.62 -8.70 -1.26
N PRO A 127 29.87 -8.26 0.00
CA PRO A 127 30.04 -9.14 1.14
C PRO A 127 28.69 -9.66 1.66
N ILE A 128 28.02 -10.48 0.84
CA ILE A 128 26.69 -11.06 1.12
C ILE A 128 26.78 -12.57 1.33
N SER A 129 25.71 -13.19 1.84
CA SER A 129 25.62 -14.65 1.92
C SER A 129 25.49 -15.29 0.52
N ASP A 130 25.87 -16.58 0.43
CA ASP A 130 25.71 -17.37 -0.80
C ASP A 130 24.25 -17.53 -1.26
N ASN A 131 23.30 -17.32 -0.33
CA ASN A 131 21.87 -17.28 -0.64
C ASN A 131 21.42 -15.84 -0.89
N TRP A 132 20.71 -15.65 -1.99
CA TRP A 132 20.05 -14.39 -2.37
C TRP A 132 18.89 -14.72 -3.33
N TYR A 133 18.03 -13.74 -3.56
CA TYR A 133 16.86 -13.87 -4.42
C TYR A 133 16.91 -12.85 -5.56
N GLU A 134 16.73 -13.31 -6.80
CA GLU A 134 16.31 -12.46 -7.92
C GLU A 134 14.80 -12.27 -7.83
N ILE A 135 14.36 -11.02 -7.83
CA ILE A 135 12.95 -10.64 -7.81
C ILE A 135 12.63 -10.08 -9.19
N GLU A 136 11.85 -10.82 -9.98
CA GLU A 136 11.26 -10.34 -11.22
C GLU A 136 9.89 -9.73 -10.94
N VAL A 137 9.68 -8.50 -11.41
CA VAL A 137 8.42 -7.77 -11.30
C VAL A 137 7.90 -7.52 -12.71
N SER A 138 6.60 -7.76 -12.93
CA SER A 138 5.94 -7.55 -14.23
C SER A 138 4.63 -6.80 -14.08
N ASP A 139 4.30 -5.94 -15.03
CA ASP A 139 2.96 -5.32 -15.12
C ASP A 139 1.95 -6.39 -15.57
N PRO A 140 0.95 -6.77 -14.77
CA PRO A 140 -0.02 -7.80 -15.18
C PRO A 140 -0.98 -7.35 -16.29
N THR A 141 -1.11 -6.05 -16.57
CA THR A 141 -1.82 -5.52 -17.74
C THR A 141 -0.93 -5.48 -18.99
N ALA A 142 0.40 -5.51 -18.81
CA ALA A 142 1.39 -5.61 -19.86
C ALA A 142 2.54 -6.56 -19.46
N PRO A 143 2.33 -7.89 -19.38
CA PRO A 143 3.27 -8.83 -18.74
C PRO A 143 4.68 -8.92 -19.35
N THR A 144 4.85 -8.35 -20.54
CA THR A 144 6.14 -8.21 -21.21
C THR A 144 7.00 -7.10 -20.63
N LYS A 145 6.40 -6.14 -19.92
CA LYS A 145 7.09 -5.05 -19.22
C LYS A 145 7.57 -5.54 -17.86
N LYS A 146 8.89 -5.48 -17.63
CA LYS A 146 9.53 -6.11 -16.47
C LYS A 146 10.61 -5.24 -15.84
N GLY A 147 10.91 -5.50 -14.58
CA GLY A 147 12.04 -4.95 -13.84
C GLY A 147 12.54 -5.96 -12.80
N TRP A 148 13.79 -5.79 -12.34
CA TRP A 148 14.44 -6.73 -11.42
C TRP A 148 15.07 -6.03 -10.21
N ALA A 149 15.01 -6.71 -9.07
CA ALA A 149 15.71 -6.37 -7.83
C ALA A 149 16.31 -7.63 -7.20
N TYR A 150 17.24 -7.45 -6.26
CA TYR A 150 18.01 -8.54 -5.69
C TYR A 150 18.02 -8.44 -4.17
N LEU A 151 17.27 -9.31 -3.50
CA LEU A 151 17.24 -9.37 -2.04
C LEU A 151 18.41 -10.21 -1.55
N VAL A 152 19.23 -9.61 -0.69
CA VAL A 152 20.44 -10.19 -0.15
C VAL A 152 20.43 -10.17 1.36
N ARG A 153 21.29 -11.00 1.95
CA ARG A 153 21.61 -10.94 3.37
C ARG A 153 23.09 -10.64 3.59
N SER A 154 23.40 -9.76 4.53
CA SER A 154 24.77 -9.49 4.98
C SER A 154 24.81 -9.13 6.46
N THR A 155 25.85 -9.56 7.17
CA THR A 155 26.11 -9.19 8.56
C THR A 155 27.02 -7.97 8.69
N VAL A 156 27.54 -7.44 7.58
CA VAL A 156 28.54 -6.36 7.57
C VAL A 156 28.13 -5.14 6.76
N LEU A 157 27.16 -5.28 5.85
CA LEU A 157 26.58 -4.14 5.14
C LEU A 157 25.74 -3.29 6.11
N ALA A 158 25.64 -2.00 5.79
CA ALA A 158 24.72 -1.05 6.41
C ALA A 158 23.87 -0.40 5.31
N PRO A 159 22.67 0.12 5.64
CA PRO A 159 21.86 0.88 4.70
C PRO A 159 22.65 2.05 4.09
N THR A 160 22.65 2.17 2.76
CA THR A 160 23.32 3.28 2.06
C THR A 160 22.38 4.22 1.31
N PHE A 161 21.10 3.87 1.21
CA PHE A 161 20.10 4.72 0.58
C PHE A 161 19.76 5.91 1.49
N GLY A 162 19.48 7.06 0.88
CA GLY A 162 19.04 8.28 1.57
C GLY A 162 17.64 8.74 1.17
N ASP A 163 17.05 8.11 0.15
CA ASP A 163 15.71 8.46 -0.31
C ASP A 163 14.65 8.00 0.69
N ASP A 164 13.66 8.88 0.89
CA ASP A 164 12.46 8.66 1.69
C ASP A 164 11.26 9.15 0.89
N TYR A 165 10.38 8.23 0.51
CA TYR A 165 9.29 8.54 -0.41
C TYR A 165 8.06 9.13 0.26
N VAL A 166 7.95 8.98 1.59
CA VAL A 166 6.75 9.36 2.34
C VAL A 166 7.06 9.48 3.83
N ASP A 167 6.69 10.61 4.41
CA ASP A 167 6.96 10.99 5.80
C ASP A 167 5.64 11.19 6.56
N TYR A 168 5.68 11.11 7.89
CA TYR A 168 4.54 11.40 8.75
C TYR A 168 4.83 12.54 9.74
N ASN A 169 4.14 13.66 9.53
CA ASN A 169 4.14 14.78 10.47
C ASN A 169 3.14 14.55 11.61
N ASN A 170 3.66 14.14 12.77
CA ASN A 170 2.85 13.87 13.96
C ASN A 170 2.19 15.12 14.57
N LEU A 171 2.71 16.33 14.34
CA LEU A 171 2.11 17.56 14.89
C LEU A 171 0.76 17.85 14.25
N ASN A 172 0.67 17.67 12.93
CA ASN A 172 -0.53 17.96 12.15
C ASN A 172 -1.31 16.70 11.75
N GLN A 173 -0.82 15.52 12.16
CA GLN A 173 -1.32 14.20 11.74
C GLN A 173 -1.46 14.10 10.21
N ARG A 174 -0.37 14.46 9.52
CA ARG A 174 -0.30 14.50 8.05
C ARG A 174 0.71 13.49 7.54
N VAL A 175 0.29 12.67 6.58
CA VAL A 175 1.21 11.98 5.68
C VAL A 175 1.64 12.97 4.60
N MET A 176 2.94 13.01 4.30
CA MET A 176 3.54 13.88 3.29
C MET A 176 4.30 13.02 2.28
N ALA A 177 3.86 13.03 1.03
CA ALA A 177 4.56 12.43 -0.09
C ALA A 177 4.69 13.45 -1.22
N ASN A 178 5.59 13.21 -2.18
CA ASN A 178 5.77 14.13 -3.30
C ASN A 178 4.49 14.34 -4.12
N GLN A 179 3.61 13.32 -4.18
CA GLN A 179 2.39 13.40 -4.98
C GLN A 179 1.17 13.92 -4.20
N TYR A 180 1.19 13.84 -2.87
CA TYR A 180 0.04 14.23 -2.05
C TYR A 180 0.41 14.49 -0.59
N GLU A 181 -0.45 15.26 0.07
CA GLU A 181 -0.51 15.35 1.51
C GLU A 181 -1.88 14.85 1.97
N LEU A 182 -1.90 14.04 3.03
CA LEU A 182 -3.12 13.41 3.52
C LEU A 182 -3.26 13.59 5.03
N GLY A 183 -4.44 13.97 5.49
CA GLY A 183 -4.73 14.14 6.90
C GLY A 183 -5.70 13.12 7.47
N MET A 184 -5.39 12.65 8.67
CA MET A 184 -6.26 11.75 9.41
C MET A 184 -7.20 12.57 10.30
N ALA A 185 -8.48 12.20 10.26
CA ALA A 185 -9.48 12.77 11.15
C ALA A 185 -9.12 12.51 12.62
N THR A 186 -9.36 13.51 13.47
CA THR A 186 -8.99 13.51 14.89
C THR A 186 -10.21 13.71 15.78
N THR A 187 -10.07 13.56 17.10
CA THR A 187 -11.14 13.81 18.10
C THR A 187 -11.59 15.28 18.23
N GLY A 188 -11.22 16.15 17.29
CA GLY A 188 -11.53 17.57 17.31
C GLY A 188 -13.02 17.88 17.06
N ALA A 189 -13.28 19.04 16.43
CA ALA A 189 -14.62 19.60 16.29
C ALA A 189 -15.58 18.77 15.43
N ASP A 190 -15.06 17.90 14.55
CA ASP A 190 -15.85 17.02 13.67
C ASP A 190 -15.24 15.60 13.67
N PRO A 191 -15.47 14.83 14.74
CA PRO A 191 -14.78 13.56 14.93
C PRO A 191 -15.44 12.45 14.11
N PHE A 192 -14.87 12.14 12.96
CA PHE A 192 -15.25 10.97 12.16
C PHE A 192 -14.06 10.04 11.93
N PHE A 193 -14.37 8.82 11.51
CA PHE A 193 -13.37 7.82 11.20
C PHE A 193 -12.93 7.92 9.73
N GLY A 194 -11.64 8.15 9.50
CA GLY A 194 -11.03 8.18 8.17
C GLY A 194 -10.12 9.39 7.94
N VAL A 195 -10.14 9.89 6.71
CA VAL A 195 -9.29 10.95 6.17
C VAL A 195 -10.08 12.25 6.03
N ASP A 196 -9.49 13.37 6.45
CA ASP A 196 -10.12 14.70 6.52
C ASP A 196 -9.39 15.79 5.72
N TYR A 197 -8.31 15.44 5.04
CA TYR A 197 -7.53 16.37 4.24
C TYR A 197 -6.87 15.65 3.09
N LEU A 198 -6.90 16.27 1.92
CA LEU A 198 -6.14 15.84 0.75
C LEU A 198 -5.67 17.05 -0.04
N ALA A 199 -4.37 17.20 -0.20
CA ALA A 199 -3.79 18.12 -1.17
C ALA A 199 -2.93 17.32 -2.17
N LEU A 200 -2.91 17.73 -3.43
CA LEU A 200 -2.16 17.04 -4.49
C LEU A 200 -0.99 17.88 -4.98
N ASN A 201 0.15 17.21 -5.22
CA ASN A 201 1.36 17.75 -5.86
C ASN A 201 1.82 19.11 -5.29
N GLY A 202 1.88 19.22 -3.96
CA GLY A 202 2.34 20.41 -3.27
C GLY A 202 1.46 21.65 -3.45
N SER A 203 0.21 21.49 -3.90
CA SER A 203 -0.72 22.62 -4.06
C SER A 203 -1.09 23.31 -2.75
N GLY A 204 -1.03 22.59 -1.62
CA GLY A 204 -1.50 23.06 -0.30
C GLY A 204 -3.01 23.32 -0.23
N VAL A 205 -3.76 23.03 -1.31
CA VAL A 205 -5.21 23.22 -1.38
C VAL A 205 -5.88 21.93 -0.97
N ASP A 206 -6.65 22.00 0.12
CA ASP A 206 -7.46 20.87 0.58
C ASP A 206 -8.68 20.66 -0.31
N ILE A 207 -8.67 19.57 -1.07
CA ILE A 207 -9.76 19.18 -1.96
C ILE A 207 -10.71 18.16 -1.34
N LEU A 208 -10.45 17.68 -0.12
CA LEU A 208 -11.29 16.71 0.57
C LEU A 208 -12.11 17.40 1.66
N ASP A 209 -13.38 17.01 1.79
CA ASP A 209 -14.14 17.27 3.03
C ASP A 209 -13.96 16.11 3.99
N ARG A 210 -14.37 14.90 3.57
CA ARG A 210 -14.19 13.67 4.35
C ARG A 210 -14.23 12.41 3.54
N THR A 211 -13.61 11.35 4.04
CA THR A 211 -13.98 9.98 3.65
C THR A 211 -15.24 9.54 4.38
N LYS A 212 -16.10 8.80 3.68
CA LYS A 212 -17.36 8.27 4.20
C LYS A 212 -17.36 6.76 4.21
N LEU A 213 -18.07 6.20 5.18
CA LEU A 213 -18.33 4.77 5.32
C LEU A 213 -19.85 4.58 5.37
N ARG A 214 -20.37 3.55 4.70
CA ARG A 214 -21.75 3.13 4.92
C ARG A 214 -21.84 1.62 4.89
N VAL A 215 -22.27 1.05 6.01
CA VAL A 215 -22.52 -0.39 6.17
C VAL A 215 -24.00 -0.58 6.45
N ASN A 216 -24.67 -1.31 5.56
CA ASN A 216 -26.03 -1.78 5.79
C ASN A 216 -25.96 -3.20 6.34
N ALA A 217 -26.60 -3.40 7.49
CA ALA A 217 -26.64 -4.67 8.19
C ALA A 217 -28.07 -4.94 8.69
N THR A 218 -28.32 -6.17 9.14
CA THR A 218 -29.58 -6.55 9.78
C THR A 218 -29.28 -7.24 11.10
N PHE A 219 -29.88 -6.73 12.19
CA PHE A 219 -29.84 -7.30 13.53
C PHE A 219 -31.24 -7.18 14.15
N PHE A 220 -32.08 -8.21 13.95
CA PHE A 220 -33.54 -8.20 14.19
C PHE A 220 -34.32 -7.18 13.33
N VAL A 221 -33.75 -6.01 13.06
CA VAL A 221 -34.20 -4.96 12.15
C VAL A 221 -33.04 -4.49 11.26
N PRO A 222 -33.31 -3.88 10.09
CA PRO A 222 -32.27 -3.24 9.29
C PRO A 222 -31.62 -2.07 10.04
N VAL A 223 -30.29 -1.98 9.97
CA VAL A 223 -29.49 -0.91 10.57
C VAL A 223 -28.45 -0.43 9.57
N THR A 224 -28.21 0.88 9.54
CA THR A 224 -27.14 1.49 8.75
C THR A 224 -26.13 2.13 9.71
N ILE A 225 -24.88 1.71 9.60
CA ILE A 225 -23.72 2.36 10.24
C ILE A 225 -23.11 3.31 9.22
N THR A 226 -22.77 4.51 9.66
CA THR A 226 -21.98 5.48 8.88
C THR A 226 -20.72 5.89 9.64
N GLU A 227 -19.81 6.60 8.97
CA GLU A 227 -18.63 7.21 9.60
C GLU A 227 -18.99 8.06 10.83
N GLU A 228 -20.14 8.74 10.80
CA GLU A 228 -20.69 9.52 11.92
C GLU A 228 -21.01 8.68 13.16
N GLY A 229 -21.28 7.38 12.98
CA GLY A 229 -21.50 6.45 14.08
C GLY A 229 -20.21 5.94 14.72
N LEU A 230 -19.05 6.28 14.15
CA LEU A 230 -17.71 5.90 14.61
C LEU A 230 -17.06 7.08 15.36
N THR A 231 -17.22 7.07 16.67
CA THR A 231 -16.82 8.18 17.54
C THR A 231 -15.42 7.97 18.14
N ASN A 232 -14.82 9.07 18.61
CA ASN A 232 -13.50 9.10 19.26
C ASN A 232 -12.37 8.49 18.39
N PRO A 233 -12.17 8.95 17.15
CA PRO A 233 -11.12 8.44 16.28
C PRO A 233 -9.74 8.76 16.87
N GLN A 234 -8.88 7.75 17.03
CA GLN A 234 -7.51 7.90 17.50
C GLN A 234 -6.55 7.32 16.46
N THR A 235 -5.70 8.18 15.90
CA THR A 235 -4.65 7.80 14.96
C THR A 235 -3.35 7.55 15.71
N THR A 236 -2.75 6.40 15.47
CA THR A 236 -1.44 5.99 15.99
C THR A 236 -0.52 5.70 14.81
N LEU A 237 0.65 6.32 14.81
CA LEU A 237 1.74 5.94 13.91
C LEU A 237 2.24 4.55 14.31
N LEU A 238 2.06 3.57 13.43
CA LEU A 238 2.65 2.25 13.61
C LEU A 238 4.07 2.22 13.07
N LYS A 239 4.35 2.88 11.94
CA LYS A 239 5.72 2.95 11.43
C LYS A 239 5.84 4.08 10.44
N ASP A 240 6.96 4.78 10.54
CA ASP A 240 7.43 5.70 9.51
C ASP A 240 8.72 5.12 8.93
N GLY A 241 8.75 4.95 7.62
CA GLY A 241 9.84 4.27 6.96
C GLY A 241 9.93 4.70 5.49
N PRO A 242 11.07 4.45 4.85
CA PRO A 242 11.44 5.14 3.61
C PRO A 242 10.55 4.80 2.41
N VAL A 243 9.71 3.77 2.53
CA VAL A 243 8.84 3.30 1.45
C VAL A 243 7.36 3.56 1.76
N ARG A 244 6.95 3.41 3.02
CA ARG A 244 5.57 3.63 3.43
C ARG A 244 5.41 4.02 4.90
N VAL A 245 4.43 4.88 5.14
CA VAL A 245 3.89 5.13 6.47
C VAL A 245 2.77 4.12 6.76
N LEU A 246 2.82 3.50 7.94
CA LEU A 246 1.75 2.67 8.48
C LEU A 246 1.05 3.40 9.63
N LEU A 247 -0.25 3.64 9.48
CA LEU A 247 -1.10 4.24 10.51
C LEU A 247 -2.17 3.25 10.96
N ARG A 248 -2.52 3.31 12.24
CA ARG A 248 -3.70 2.66 12.79
C ARG A 248 -4.65 3.72 13.29
N GLN A 249 -5.89 3.69 12.83
CA GLN A 249 -6.96 4.48 13.40
C GLN A 249 -7.91 3.56 14.16
N THR A 250 -8.22 3.90 15.41
CA THR A 250 -9.23 3.19 16.21
C THR A 250 -10.38 4.12 16.56
N GLY A 251 -11.57 3.59 16.75
CA GLY A 251 -12.74 4.36 17.13
C GLY A 251 -13.81 3.48 17.76
N ASN A 252 -14.92 4.05 18.21
CA ASN A 252 -16.02 3.33 18.84
C ASN A 252 -17.30 3.43 18.02
N ALA A 253 -17.87 2.29 17.68
CA ALA A 253 -19.20 2.17 17.10
C ALA A 253 -20.23 1.81 18.17
N SER A 254 -21.33 2.56 18.24
CA SER A 254 -22.40 2.33 19.23
C SER A 254 -22.96 0.91 19.24
N ILE A 255 -23.02 0.25 18.07
CA ILE A 255 -23.58 -1.10 17.92
C ILE A 255 -22.54 -2.19 17.63
N ALA A 256 -21.27 -1.81 17.52
CA ALA A 256 -20.22 -2.69 17.01
C ALA A 256 -18.96 -2.70 17.90
N GLY A 257 -18.89 -1.83 18.92
CA GLY A 257 -17.74 -1.74 19.83
C GLY A 257 -16.55 -1.04 19.17
N GLN A 258 -15.34 -1.36 19.62
CA GLN A 258 -14.14 -0.77 19.07
C GLN A 258 -13.92 -1.23 17.62
N GLN A 259 -13.74 -0.25 16.74
CA GLN A 259 -13.42 -0.44 15.33
C GLN A 259 -11.97 -0.03 15.08
N GLU A 260 -11.38 -0.63 14.05
CA GLU A 260 -10.00 -0.36 13.65
C GLU A 260 -9.90 -0.23 12.14
N ALA A 261 -8.99 0.62 11.67
CA ALA A 261 -8.51 0.60 10.31
C ALA A 261 -7.00 0.81 10.28
N ILE A 262 -6.40 0.16 9.29
CA ILE A 262 -4.97 0.30 8.98
C ILE A 262 -4.85 1.07 7.68
N PHE A 263 -4.04 2.12 7.68
CA PHE A 263 -3.70 2.88 6.48
C PHE A 263 -2.23 2.64 6.15
N LYS A 264 -1.96 2.35 4.88
CA LYS A 264 -0.62 2.24 4.31
C LYS A 264 -0.49 3.32 3.26
N ALA A 265 0.39 4.28 3.51
CA ALA A 265 0.57 5.42 2.64
C ALA A 265 1.94 5.33 1.98
N TYR A 266 1.97 5.35 0.65
CA TYR A 266 3.16 5.24 -0.20
C TYR A 266 3.38 6.55 -0.96
N ALA A 267 4.40 6.62 -1.83
CA ALA A 267 4.73 7.78 -2.66
C ALA A 267 3.55 8.38 -3.46
N SER A 268 2.63 7.54 -3.95
CA SER A 268 1.49 7.96 -4.78
C SER A 268 0.23 7.11 -4.58
N LEU A 269 0.12 6.46 -3.41
CA LEU A 269 -0.95 5.50 -3.13
C LEU A 269 -1.32 5.52 -1.66
N LEU A 270 -2.61 5.49 -1.36
CA LEU A 270 -3.13 5.19 -0.04
C LEU A 270 -3.90 3.88 -0.05
N GLN A 271 -3.56 2.93 0.82
CA GLN A 271 -4.38 1.76 1.08
C GLN A 271 -4.91 1.80 2.50
N GLY A 272 -6.20 2.11 2.69
CA GLY A 272 -6.88 1.88 3.96
C GLY A 272 -7.48 0.47 4.00
N ILE A 273 -7.56 -0.19 5.14
CA ILE A 273 -8.32 -1.43 5.38
C ILE A 273 -9.13 -1.21 6.65
N ALA A 274 -10.46 -1.24 6.55
CA ALA A 274 -11.34 -1.04 7.70
C ALA A 274 -11.87 -2.38 8.21
N HIS A 275 -11.57 -2.68 9.48
CA HIS A 275 -12.08 -3.82 10.20
C HIS A 275 -13.36 -3.42 10.93
N ILE A 276 -14.49 -3.84 10.38
CA ILE A 276 -15.80 -3.63 11.00
C ILE A 276 -16.18 -4.87 11.81
N ASN A 277 -15.97 -4.79 13.12
CA ASN A 277 -16.26 -5.87 14.05
C ASN A 277 -17.61 -5.63 14.71
N PHE A 278 -18.44 -6.67 14.78
CA PHE A 278 -19.73 -6.61 15.46
C PHE A 278 -19.70 -7.47 16.73
N ASN A 279 -20.15 -6.89 17.84
CA ASN A 279 -20.15 -7.55 19.16
C ASN A 279 -21.31 -8.54 19.35
N SER A 280 -22.23 -8.66 18.40
CA SER A 280 -23.39 -9.55 18.48
C SER A 280 -23.39 -10.61 17.38
N SER A 281 -23.79 -11.82 17.76
CA SER A 281 -24.09 -12.90 16.80
C SER A 281 -25.41 -12.62 16.08
N GLY A 282 -25.52 -13.05 14.82
CA GLY A 282 -26.76 -12.92 14.03
C GLY A 282 -26.84 -11.65 13.20
N ILE A 283 -25.76 -10.89 13.10
CA ILE A 283 -25.66 -9.76 12.17
C ILE A 283 -25.36 -10.27 10.77
N THR A 284 -26.18 -9.87 9.81
CA THR A 284 -25.92 -10.08 8.38
C THR A 284 -25.63 -8.75 7.73
N ILE A 285 -24.47 -8.62 7.08
CA ILE A 285 -24.10 -7.43 6.32
C ILE A 285 -24.64 -7.59 4.90
N SER A 286 -25.51 -6.67 4.48
CA SER A 286 -26.08 -6.68 3.13
C SER A 286 -25.24 -5.88 2.13
N SER A 287 -24.56 -4.83 2.60
CA SER A 287 -23.62 -4.06 1.78
C SER A 287 -22.68 -3.24 2.66
N ALA A 288 -21.46 -3.04 2.21
CA ALA A 288 -20.55 -2.03 2.75
C ALA A 288 -19.99 -1.21 1.58
N ARG A 289 -19.87 0.10 1.76
CA ARG A 289 -19.22 0.99 0.81
C ARG A 289 -18.39 2.04 1.54
N THR A 290 -17.32 2.44 0.89
CA THR A 290 -16.60 3.67 1.20
C THR A 290 -16.80 4.66 0.06
N SER A 291 -16.72 5.94 0.36
CA SER A 291 -16.73 7.01 -0.63
C SER A 291 -15.90 8.19 -0.13
N VAL A 292 -15.66 9.15 -1.00
CA VAL A 292 -15.00 10.41 -0.69
C VAL A 292 -15.98 11.54 -0.96
N ASP A 293 -16.05 12.49 -0.04
CA ASP A 293 -16.75 13.75 -0.25
C ASP A 293 -15.70 14.83 -0.45
N PHE A 294 -15.77 15.52 -1.59
CA PHE A 294 -14.79 16.52 -1.96
C PHE A 294 -15.23 17.90 -1.51
N SER A 295 -14.28 18.72 -1.10
CA SER A 295 -14.55 20.09 -0.68
C SER A 295 -14.95 20.96 -1.88
N SER A 296 -15.50 22.15 -1.61
CA SER A 296 -15.80 23.13 -2.66
C SER A 296 -14.56 23.68 -3.38
N SER A 297 -13.36 23.36 -2.90
CA SER A 297 -12.09 23.73 -3.52
C SER A 297 -11.68 22.81 -4.66
N ILE A 298 -12.34 21.67 -4.85
CA ILE A 298 -12.02 20.77 -5.96
C ILE A 298 -12.38 21.42 -7.32
N SER A 299 -11.48 21.31 -8.30
CA SER A 299 -11.75 21.83 -9.64
C SER A 299 -12.93 21.08 -10.30
N PRO A 300 -13.87 21.78 -10.97
CA PRO A 300 -14.97 21.14 -11.70
C PRO A 300 -14.50 20.34 -12.93
N THR A 301 -13.23 20.47 -13.32
CA THR A 301 -12.61 19.66 -14.39
C THR A 301 -12.01 18.35 -13.87
N THR A 302 -12.07 18.10 -12.56
CA THR A 302 -11.54 16.88 -11.96
C THR A 302 -12.39 15.68 -12.35
N THR A 303 -11.74 14.59 -12.74
CA THR A 303 -12.45 13.34 -13.09
C THR A 303 -12.18 12.24 -12.08
N PHE A 304 -13.24 11.54 -11.67
CA PHE A 304 -13.18 10.33 -10.86
C PHE A 304 -13.16 9.07 -11.74
N HIS A 305 -12.28 8.14 -11.40
CA HIS A 305 -12.07 6.86 -12.08
C HIS A 305 -12.25 5.70 -11.09
N ASN A 306 -12.92 4.63 -11.53
CA ASN A 306 -12.99 3.35 -10.84
C ASN A 306 -13.22 2.22 -11.86
N ALA A 307 -13.52 1.00 -11.43
CA ALA A 307 -13.79 -0.13 -12.35
C ALA A 307 -14.95 0.09 -13.35
N ASN A 308 -15.85 1.05 -13.08
CA ASN A 308 -17.10 1.27 -13.82
C ASN A 308 -17.13 2.60 -14.59
N THR A 309 -16.11 3.44 -14.46
CA THR A 309 -16.00 4.71 -15.21
C THR A 309 -14.87 4.81 -16.25
N PRO A 310 -14.14 3.74 -16.66
CA PRO A 310 -13.11 3.89 -17.69
C PRO A 310 -13.73 4.03 -19.11
N PRO A 311 -13.04 4.64 -20.09
CA PRO A 311 -11.72 5.28 -19.97
C PRO A 311 -11.78 6.76 -19.56
N ASN A 312 -12.97 7.39 -19.60
CA ASN A 312 -13.11 8.84 -19.53
C ASN A 312 -13.33 9.38 -18.11
N GLY A 313 -13.71 8.53 -17.16
CA GLY A 313 -14.09 8.93 -15.81
C GLY A 313 -15.46 9.64 -15.77
N VAL A 314 -15.79 10.18 -14.61
CA VAL A 314 -16.96 11.06 -14.39
C VAL A 314 -16.50 12.38 -13.78
N LEU A 315 -17.15 13.49 -14.10
CA LEU A 315 -16.76 14.81 -13.60
C LEU A 315 -17.22 14.99 -12.14
N ILE A 316 -16.31 15.50 -11.30
CA ILE A 316 -16.65 15.88 -9.93
C ILE A 316 -17.20 17.33 -9.98
N ASN A 317 -18.49 17.46 -10.27
CA ASN A 317 -19.14 18.77 -10.48
C ASN A 317 -20.36 19.01 -9.56
N GLY A 318 -20.57 18.14 -8.57
CA GLY A 318 -21.70 18.22 -7.63
C GLY A 318 -23.04 17.73 -8.19
N ASN A 319 -23.12 17.30 -9.45
CA ASN A 319 -24.32 16.69 -10.02
C ASN A 319 -24.21 15.15 -9.98
N PRO A 320 -25.30 14.43 -9.66
CA PRO A 320 -25.28 12.97 -9.71
C PRO A 320 -25.09 12.42 -11.13
N ASP A 321 -24.12 11.52 -11.29
CA ASP A 321 -23.92 10.73 -12.52
C ASP A 321 -24.57 9.34 -12.42
N SER A 322 -24.96 8.79 -13.58
CA SER A 322 -25.40 7.39 -13.68
C SER A 322 -24.21 6.50 -14.01
N VAL A 323 -23.76 5.71 -13.02
CA VAL A 323 -22.64 4.78 -13.15
C VAL A 323 -23.11 3.37 -12.80
N ALA A 324 -22.58 2.35 -13.49
CA ALA A 324 -22.87 0.97 -13.17
C ALA A 324 -22.43 0.62 -11.73
N ALA A 325 -23.24 -0.17 -11.03
CA ALA A 325 -22.91 -0.64 -9.67
C ALA A 325 -21.95 -1.84 -9.66
N LEU A 326 -21.77 -2.51 -10.81
CA LEU A 326 -20.95 -3.70 -10.95
C LEU A 326 -20.00 -3.59 -12.17
N PRO A 327 -18.80 -4.20 -12.10
CA PRO A 327 -18.24 -4.90 -10.92
C PRO A 327 -17.99 -3.99 -9.72
N LEU A 328 -17.87 -4.57 -8.52
CA LEU A 328 -17.44 -3.82 -7.35
C LEU A 328 -16.01 -3.32 -7.59
N SER A 329 -15.81 -2.03 -7.43
CA SER A 329 -14.47 -1.45 -7.53
C SER A 329 -13.77 -1.56 -6.18
N HIS A 330 -12.62 -2.24 -6.17
CA HIS A 330 -11.68 -2.22 -5.04
C HIS A 330 -10.67 -1.09 -5.18
N TRP A 331 -11.01 -0.05 -5.95
CA TRP A 331 -10.17 1.11 -6.18
C TRP A 331 -10.94 2.32 -6.67
N SER A 332 -10.34 3.48 -6.50
CA SER A 332 -10.70 4.70 -7.20
C SER A 332 -9.46 5.56 -7.41
N GLN A 333 -9.52 6.46 -8.39
CA GLN A 333 -8.51 7.47 -8.67
C GLN A 333 -9.21 8.80 -8.96
N ILE A 334 -8.58 9.90 -8.60
CA ILE A 334 -8.93 11.23 -9.10
C ILE A 334 -7.86 11.75 -10.04
N ASN A 335 -8.29 12.40 -11.12
CA ASN A 335 -7.41 13.21 -11.97
C ASN A 335 -7.77 14.67 -11.78
N HIS A 336 -6.94 15.39 -11.03
CA HIS A 336 -7.02 16.82 -10.83
C HIS A 336 -6.02 17.53 -11.75
N SER A 337 -6.22 18.82 -12.00
CA SER A 337 -5.29 19.62 -12.81
C SER A 337 -3.88 19.71 -12.19
N SER A 338 -3.80 19.64 -10.86
CA SER A 338 -2.53 19.62 -10.13
C SER A 338 -1.90 18.23 -10.07
N GLY A 339 -2.64 17.12 -10.20
CA GLY A 339 -2.10 15.79 -9.96
C GLY A 339 -3.13 14.65 -10.00
N ARG A 340 -2.68 13.44 -9.63
CA ARG A 340 -3.53 12.24 -9.53
C ARG A 340 -3.24 11.51 -8.23
N LEU A 341 -4.27 10.92 -7.63
CA LEU A 341 -4.17 10.01 -6.48
C LEU A 341 -5.19 8.89 -6.60
#